data_AF-A0A0D3KJK0-F1
#
_entry.id   AF-A0A0D3KJK0-F1
#
_cell.length_a   1.000
_cell.length_b   1.000
_cell.length_c   1.000
_cell.angle_alpha   90.00
_cell.angle_beta   90.00
_cell.angle_gamma   90.00
#
_symmetry.space_group_name_H-M   'P 1'
#
loop_
_entity.id
_entity.type
_entity.pdbx_description
1 polymer ?
#
loop_
_entity_poly.entity_id
_entity_poly.type
_entity_poly.pdbx_seq_one_letter_code
_entity_poly.pdbx_strand_id
1 'polypeptide(L)'
;MRRQIEMRTAAPPQLRVRSIKTLGTADADVLRLEQQSIFNVSNLLPKAKVARELREAAGISDSVEVRQDREAPPFDTRLVGKWLEVCWPYKEEGRVKRVADGLTDKRSPRARKILPAGMLLWAWDADPEYDEPAGERWIAFLPEKWNKPVSYGWRLDPRELGATGPPRTPLIEEEEEEEAPRARR
;
A
#
# COMPACT_ATOMS: atom_id res chain seq x y z
N MET A 1 -13.82 -87.73 24.47
CA MET A 1 -12.88 -87.09 23.52
C MET A 1 -13.58 -85.89 22.86
N ARG A 2 -13.15 -84.67 23.16
CA ARG A 2 -13.65 -83.42 22.52
C ARG A 2 -12.71 -83.06 21.37
N ARG A 3 -13.21 -82.85 20.15
CA ARG A 3 -12.45 -82.25 19.04
C ARG A 3 -12.82 -80.77 18.93
N GLN A 4 -11.78 -79.93 18.96
CA GLN A 4 -11.84 -78.48 18.81
C GLN A 4 -12.32 -78.09 17.40
N ILE A 5 -13.09 -77.01 17.31
CA ILE A 5 -13.43 -76.33 16.05
C ILE A 5 -12.52 -75.09 15.98
N GLU A 6 -11.64 -75.05 14.98
CA GLU A 6 -10.83 -73.86 14.66
C GLU A 6 -11.72 -72.75 14.08
N MET A 7 -11.70 -71.57 14.69
CA MET A 7 -12.33 -70.38 14.13
C MET A 7 -11.44 -69.81 13.02
N ARG A 8 -11.88 -69.91 11.77
CA ARG A 8 -11.28 -69.19 10.64
C ARG A 8 -11.68 -67.72 10.72
N THR A 9 -10.74 -66.85 11.08
CA THR A 9 -10.92 -65.39 10.98
C THR A 9 -11.13 -64.99 9.52
N ALA A 10 -12.27 -64.35 9.22
CA ALA A 10 -12.56 -63.79 7.91
C ALA A 10 -11.66 -62.57 7.64
N ALA A 11 -11.08 -62.48 6.43
CA ALA A 11 -10.24 -61.35 6.00
C ALA A 11 -11.04 -60.02 5.94
N PRO A 12 -10.41 -58.87 6.25
CA PRO A 12 -11.09 -57.58 6.33
C PRO A 12 -11.61 -57.10 4.95
N PRO A 13 -12.74 -56.38 4.90
CA PRO A 13 -13.36 -55.95 3.65
C PRO A 13 -12.47 -54.95 2.91
N GLN A 14 -12.20 -55.23 1.63
CA GLN A 14 -11.50 -54.29 0.74
C GLN A 14 -12.47 -53.18 0.30
N LEU A 15 -12.31 -51.98 0.84
CA LEU A 15 -13.02 -50.78 0.39
C LEU A 15 -12.54 -50.40 -1.01
N ARG A 16 -13.41 -50.56 -2.02
CA ARG A 16 -13.20 -50.00 -3.37
C ARG A 16 -13.42 -48.49 -3.31
N VAL A 17 -12.35 -47.71 -3.37
CA VAL A 17 -12.40 -46.25 -3.48
C VAL A 17 -13.10 -45.89 -4.80
N ARG A 18 -14.27 -45.27 -4.70
CA ARG A 18 -14.96 -44.73 -5.88
C ARG A 18 -14.09 -43.63 -6.48
N SER A 19 -13.79 -43.74 -7.78
CA SER A 19 -13.04 -42.75 -8.55
C SER A 19 -13.65 -41.36 -8.39
N ILE A 20 -12.81 -40.37 -8.06
CA ILE A 20 -13.18 -38.95 -7.99
C ILE A 20 -13.78 -38.55 -9.34
N LYS A 21 -15.03 -38.08 -9.32
CA LYS A 21 -15.73 -37.57 -10.50
C LYS A 21 -14.94 -36.39 -11.07
N THR A 22 -14.64 -36.46 -12.36
CA THR A 22 -14.17 -35.33 -13.16
C THR A 22 -15.09 -34.14 -12.92
N LEU A 23 -14.56 -33.02 -12.42
CA LEU A 23 -15.30 -31.76 -12.28
C LEU A 23 -15.75 -31.33 -13.68
N GLY A 24 -17.05 -31.32 -13.92
CA GLY A 24 -17.63 -30.89 -15.20
C GLY A 24 -17.44 -29.39 -15.44
N THR A 25 -17.65 -28.97 -16.70
CA THR A 25 -17.77 -27.56 -17.08
C THR A 25 -18.88 -26.87 -16.29
N ALA A 26 -18.65 -25.62 -15.90
CA ALA A 26 -19.59 -24.84 -15.09
C ALA A 26 -20.96 -24.78 -15.76
N ASP A 27 -21.99 -25.14 -15.00
CA ASP A 27 -23.37 -25.16 -15.45
C ASP A 27 -23.92 -23.73 -15.59
N ALA A 28 -24.97 -23.53 -16.40
CA ALA A 28 -25.51 -22.20 -16.68
C ALA A 28 -25.96 -21.44 -15.41
N ASP A 29 -26.45 -22.18 -14.42
CA ASP A 29 -26.84 -21.63 -13.11
C ASP A 29 -25.64 -21.18 -12.28
N VAL A 30 -24.49 -21.86 -12.39
CA VAL A 30 -23.26 -21.47 -11.71
C VAL A 30 -22.73 -20.15 -12.27
N LEU A 31 -22.76 -20.00 -13.59
CA LEU A 31 -22.38 -18.74 -14.25
C LEU A 31 -23.33 -17.59 -13.89
N ARG A 32 -24.62 -17.86 -13.75
CA ARG A 32 -25.61 -16.85 -13.33
C ARG A 32 -25.39 -16.41 -11.88
N LEU A 33 -25.06 -17.35 -10.99
CA LEU A 33 -24.70 -17.06 -9.60
C LEU A 33 -23.38 -16.28 -9.52
N GLU A 34 -22.39 -16.61 -10.35
CA GLU A 34 -21.16 -15.80 -10.47
C GLU A 34 -21.45 -14.37 -10.93
N GLN A 35 -22.35 -14.20 -11.92
CA GLN A 35 -22.74 -12.87 -12.40
C GLN A 35 -23.42 -12.03 -11.31
N GLN A 36 -24.25 -12.67 -10.48
CA GLN A 36 -24.97 -12.06 -9.36
C GLN A 36 -24.13 -11.96 -8.08
N SER A 37 -22.94 -12.56 -8.07
CA SER A 37 -22.04 -12.55 -6.93
C SER A 37 -21.62 -11.12 -6.56
N ILE A 38 -21.57 -10.87 -5.26
CA ILE A 38 -21.04 -9.63 -4.68
C ILE A 38 -19.58 -9.43 -5.09
N PHE A 39 -18.86 -10.52 -5.36
CA PHE A 39 -17.44 -10.52 -5.75
C PHE A 39 -17.20 -10.52 -7.27
N ASN A 40 -18.22 -10.23 -8.09
CA ASN A 40 -18.05 -10.13 -9.53
C ASN A 40 -17.27 -8.86 -9.91
N VAL A 41 -16.08 -9.05 -10.49
CA VAL A 41 -15.17 -7.98 -10.95
C VAL A 41 -15.88 -6.96 -11.85
N SER A 42 -16.77 -7.39 -12.74
CA SER A 42 -17.48 -6.47 -13.66
C SER A 42 -18.43 -5.51 -12.93
N ASN A 43 -18.96 -5.92 -11.77
CA ASN A 43 -19.82 -5.10 -10.93
C ASN A 43 -19.04 -4.31 -9.87
N LEU A 44 -17.89 -4.83 -9.44
CA LEU A 44 -17.03 -4.21 -8.44
C LEU A 44 -16.29 -2.99 -9.01
N LEU A 45 -15.75 -3.07 -10.23
CA LEU A 45 -14.98 -1.96 -10.82
C LEU A 45 -15.80 -0.66 -10.96
N PRO A 46 -17.05 -0.67 -11.47
CA PRO A 46 -17.87 0.54 -11.54
C PRO A 46 -18.22 1.10 -10.15
N LYS A 47 -18.56 0.23 -9.19
CA LYS A 47 -18.87 0.65 -7.81
C LYS A 47 -17.65 1.27 -7.13
N ALA A 48 -16.47 0.67 -7.32
CA ALA A 48 -15.21 1.21 -6.81
C ALA A 48 -14.88 2.57 -7.45
N LYS A 49 -15.13 2.75 -8.74
CA LYS A 49 -14.96 4.03 -9.43
C LYS A 49 -15.87 5.12 -8.87
N VAL A 50 -17.17 4.83 -8.68
CA VAL A 50 -18.12 5.78 -8.08
C VAL A 50 -17.71 6.13 -6.65
N ALA A 51 -17.33 5.15 -5.84
CA ALA A 51 -16.85 5.40 -4.48
C ALA A 51 -15.59 6.28 -4.45
N ARG A 52 -14.69 6.12 -5.43
CA ARG A 52 -13.51 6.98 -5.58
C ARG A 52 -13.92 8.41 -5.93
N GLU A 53 -14.77 8.60 -6.92
CA GLU A 53 -15.27 9.92 -7.34
C GLU A 53 -15.95 10.66 -6.18
N LEU A 54 -16.68 9.95 -5.31
CA LEU A 54 -17.27 10.53 -4.11
C LEU A 54 -16.22 10.98 -3.08
N ARG A 55 -15.13 10.22 -2.90
CA ARG A 55 -14.03 10.59 -1.99
C ARG A 55 -13.22 11.77 -2.52
N GLU A 56 -12.98 11.81 -3.83
CA GLU A 56 -12.34 12.94 -4.51
C GLU A 56 -13.21 14.21 -4.39
N ALA A 57 -14.52 14.11 -4.64
CA ALA A 57 -15.45 15.23 -4.50
C ALA A 57 -15.59 15.73 -3.04
N ALA A 58 -15.45 14.82 -2.08
CA ALA A 58 -15.41 15.16 -0.66
C ALA A 58 -14.05 15.72 -0.20
N GLY A 59 -13.03 15.76 -1.07
CA GLY A 59 -11.68 16.20 -0.75
C GLY A 59 -10.91 15.26 0.18
N ILE A 60 -11.38 14.01 0.33
CA ILE A 60 -10.80 12.99 1.21
C ILE A 60 -9.61 12.31 0.54
N SER A 61 -9.64 12.15 -0.79
CA SER A 61 -8.60 11.48 -1.58
C SER A 61 -8.26 12.30 -2.82
N ASP A 62 -7.02 12.17 -3.32
CA ASP A 62 -6.53 12.84 -4.53
C ASP A 62 -6.20 11.80 -5.61
N SER A 63 -6.45 12.16 -6.86
CA SER A 63 -6.03 11.44 -8.07
C SER A 63 -4.55 10.97 -8.05
N VAL A 64 -3.69 11.71 -7.33
CA VAL A 64 -2.26 11.40 -7.16
C VAL A 64 -2.03 10.25 -6.18
N GLU A 65 -2.85 10.15 -5.13
CA GLU A 65 -2.69 9.15 -4.04
C GLU A 65 -2.71 7.72 -4.58
N VAL A 66 -3.59 7.47 -5.55
CA VAL A 66 -3.83 6.16 -6.15
C VAL A 66 -2.69 5.70 -7.07
N ARG A 67 -1.87 6.65 -7.55
CA ARG A 67 -0.78 6.41 -8.50
C ARG A 67 0.56 6.16 -7.82
N GLN A 68 0.65 6.42 -6.53
CA GLN A 68 1.86 6.19 -5.74
C GLN A 68 2.08 4.70 -5.51
N ASP A 69 3.34 4.33 -5.32
CA ASP A 69 3.69 3.02 -4.78
C ASP A 69 3.20 2.87 -3.34
N ARG A 70 2.95 1.63 -2.91
CA ARG A 70 2.46 1.33 -1.56
C ARG A 70 3.50 1.68 -0.49
N GLU A 71 4.76 1.40 -0.79
CA GLU A 71 5.88 1.64 0.12
C GLU A 71 6.62 2.90 -0.30
N ALA A 72 7.14 3.61 0.70
CA ALA A 72 7.98 4.76 0.46
C ALA A 72 9.24 4.34 -0.32
N PRO A 73 9.70 5.14 -1.29
CA PRO A 73 10.99 4.92 -1.91
C PRO A 73 12.11 5.00 -0.85
N PRO A 74 13.20 4.22 -1.00
CA PRO A 74 14.32 4.29 -0.08
C PRO A 74 14.96 5.69 -0.11
N PHE A 75 15.43 6.17 1.04
CA PHE A 75 16.18 7.43 1.14
C PHE A 75 17.61 7.25 0.63
N ASP A 76 17.75 7.10 -0.68
CA ASP A 76 19.03 6.91 -1.36
C ASP A 76 19.23 7.93 -2.50
N THR A 77 20.34 7.80 -3.23
CA THR A 77 20.67 8.69 -4.34
C THR A 77 19.66 8.67 -5.48
N ARG A 78 18.74 7.68 -5.55
CA ARG A 78 17.72 7.60 -6.61
C ARG A 78 16.62 8.65 -6.42
N LEU A 79 16.43 9.13 -5.19
CA LEU A 79 15.54 10.25 -4.92
C LEU A 79 16.13 11.58 -5.38
N VAL A 80 17.45 11.69 -5.55
CA VAL A 80 18.08 12.94 -5.99
C VAL A 80 17.59 13.31 -7.39
N GLY A 81 17.08 14.53 -7.50
CA GLY A 81 16.52 15.08 -8.72
C GLY A 81 15.03 14.85 -8.89
N LYS A 82 14.38 14.03 -8.05
CA LYS A 82 12.94 13.81 -8.05
C LYS A 82 12.18 14.98 -7.45
N TRP A 83 10.99 15.22 -8.00
CA TRP A 83 10.00 16.14 -7.43
C TRP A 83 9.15 15.44 -6.38
N LEU A 84 8.97 16.13 -5.25
CA LEU A 84 8.16 15.69 -4.12
C LEU A 84 7.10 16.74 -3.82
N GLU A 85 5.90 16.24 -3.49
CA GLU A 85 4.87 17.02 -2.82
C GLU A 85 5.01 16.81 -1.31
N VAL A 86 5.09 17.90 -0.56
CA VAL A 86 5.14 17.89 0.91
C VAL A 86 3.85 18.49 1.46
N CYS A 87 3.21 17.78 2.38
CA CYS A 87 2.02 18.25 3.08
C CYS A 87 2.43 19.01 4.36
N TRP A 88 1.97 20.27 4.45
CA TRP A 88 1.98 21.19 5.61
C TRP A 88 3.06 22.29 5.57
N PRO A 89 2.69 23.57 5.87
CA PRO A 89 1.33 24.06 6.19
C PRO A 89 0.42 24.13 4.96
N TYR A 90 1.01 24.10 3.76
CA TYR A 90 0.32 23.99 2.48
C TYR A 90 0.89 22.80 1.70
N LYS A 91 0.30 22.51 0.53
CA LYS A 91 0.85 21.51 -0.39
C LYS A 91 1.96 22.20 -1.19
N GLU A 92 3.21 21.94 -0.82
CA GLU A 92 4.37 22.56 -1.46
C GLU A 92 5.07 21.56 -2.37
N GLU A 93 5.41 22.01 -3.58
CA GLU A 93 6.18 21.24 -4.56
C GLU A 93 7.66 21.61 -4.45
N GLY A 94 8.53 20.60 -4.51
CA GLY A 94 9.95 20.89 -4.59
C GLY A 94 10.79 19.68 -4.95
N ARG A 95 12.06 19.93 -5.24
CA ARG A 95 13.01 18.96 -5.77
C ARG A 95 14.00 18.51 -4.70
N VAL A 96 14.30 17.22 -4.69
CA VAL A 96 15.38 16.69 -3.85
C VAL A 96 16.72 17.02 -4.50
N LYS A 97 17.55 17.83 -3.85
CA LYS A 97 18.91 18.15 -4.31
C LYS A 97 19.95 17.17 -3.82
N ARG A 98 19.82 16.67 -2.59
CA ARG A 98 20.75 15.72 -1.96
C ARG A 98 20.05 14.84 -0.93
N VAL A 99 20.69 13.71 -0.63
CA VAL A 99 20.33 12.83 0.49
C VAL A 99 21.52 12.77 1.43
N ALA A 100 21.26 12.92 2.73
CA ALA A 100 22.29 12.89 3.76
C ALA A 100 22.82 11.47 3.90
N ASP A 101 24.14 11.34 3.87
CA ASP A 101 24.84 10.06 4.01
C ASP A 101 25.06 9.62 5.47
N GLY A 102 24.82 10.51 6.44
CA GLY A 102 25.09 10.24 7.85
C GLY A 102 26.54 10.46 8.27
N LEU A 103 27.41 10.89 7.36
CA LEU A 103 28.86 10.94 7.56
C LEU A 103 29.45 12.32 7.26
N THR A 104 28.99 13.02 6.21
CA THR A 104 29.63 14.21 5.68
C THR A 104 28.75 15.47 5.70
N ASP A 105 27.42 15.32 5.66
CA ASP A 105 26.52 16.46 5.55
C ASP A 105 26.32 17.20 6.89
N LYS A 106 26.87 18.42 6.99
CA LYS A 106 26.76 19.31 8.15
C LYS A 106 25.93 20.54 7.80
N ARG A 107 24.91 20.84 8.62
CA ARG A 107 23.87 21.83 8.28
C ARG A 107 24.06 23.22 8.89
N SER A 108 25.26 23.62 9.33
CA SER A 108 25.47 25.00 9.77
C SER A 108 26.92 25.46 9.56
N PRO A 109 27.18 26.78 9.52
CA PRO A 109 28.53 27.34 9.51
C PRO A 109 29.42 26.86 10.68
N ARG A 110 28.82 26.27 11.73
CA ARG A 110 29.51 25.76 12.92
C ARG A 110 29.45 24.24 13.09
N ALA A 111 28.85 23.49 12.17
CA ALA A 111 29.13 22.07 11.98
C ALA A 111 29.19 21.19 13.26
N ARG A 112 28.27 21.39 14.22
CA ARG A 112 28.32 20.75 15.56
C ARG A 112 27.79 19.32 15.60
N LYS A 113 26.90 18.91 14.69
CA LYS A 113 26.33 17.55 14.62
C LYS A 113 26.12 17.16 13.15
N ILE A 114 26.40 15.90 12.84
CA ILE A 114 26.21 15.30 11.51
C ILE A 114 24.72 15.05 11.30
N LEU A 115 24.21 15.29 10.09
CA LEU A 115 22.82 14.97 9.77
C LEU A 115 22.63 13.45 9.76
N PRO A 116 21.54 12.90 10.33
CA PRO A 116 21.25 11.48 10.22
C PRO A 116 21.08 11.07 8.75
N ALA A 117 21.52 9.85 8.45
CA ALA A 117 21.39 9.27 7.12
C ALA A 117 19.91 9.27 6.69
N GLY A 118 19.66 9.60 5.42
CA GLY A 118 18.32 9.62 4.83
C GLY A 118 17.56 10.94 4.97
N MET A 119 18.12 11.98 5.59
CA MET A 119 17.54 13.33 5.46
C MET A 119 17.65 13.84 4.02
N LEU A 120 16.59 14.45 3.50
CA LEU A 120 16.56 14.98 2.13
C LEU A 120 16.77 16.49 2.15
N LEU A 121 17.70 17.00 1.33
CA LEU A 121 17.80 18.41 1.01
C LEU A 121 16.73 18.73 -0.03
N TRP A 122 15.61 19.25 0.43
CA TRP A 122 14.48 19.65 -0.39
C TRP A 122 14.62 21.12 -0.79
N ALA A 123 14.34 21.44 -2.05
CA ALA A 123 14.47 22.77 -2.61
C ALA A 123 13.21 23.15 -3.37
N TRP A 124 12.72 24.36 -3.14
CA TRP A 124 11.58 24.92 -3.87
C TRP A 124 12.06 26.07 -4.77
N ASP A 125 11.33 26.26 -5.86
CA ASP A 125 11.58 27.37 -6.79
C ASP A 125 11.03 28.68 -6.21
N ALA A 126 11.48 29.81 -6.77
CA ALA A 126 10.95 31.11 -6.36
C ALA A 126 9.50 31.24 -6.83
N ASP A 127 8.64 31.73 -5.94
CA ASP A 127 7.25 32.03 -6.26
C ASP A 127 7.06 33.55 -6.38
N PRO A 128 7.02 34.10 -7.61
CA PRO A 128 6.84 35.53 -7.82
C PRO A 128 5.43 36.04 -7.48
N GLU A 129 4.44 35.15 -7.35
CA GLU A 129 3.08 35.54 -6.97
C GLU A 129 3.00 35.90 -5.48
N TYR A 130 3.82 35.25 -4.65
CA TYR A 130 3.86 35.43 -3.19
C TYR A 130 5.15 36.11 -2.68
N ASP A 131 6.02 36.58 -3.58
CA ASP A 131 7.34 37.17 -3.26
C ASP A 131 8.24 36.22 -2.42
N GLU A 132 8.09 34.91 -2.64
CA GLU A 132 8.88 33.90 -1.93
C GLU A 132 10.17 33.58 -2.71
N PRO A 133 11.36 33.76 -2.11
CA PRO A 133 12.60 33.42 -2.76
C PRO A 133 12.79 31.89 -2.84
N ALA A 134 13.48 31.44 -3.88
CA ALA A 134 13.94 30.06 -3.98
C ALA A 134 14.76 29.69 -2.74
N GLY A 135 14.47 28.54 -2.16
CA GLY A 135 15.07 28.13 -0.89
C GLY A 135 15.43 26.66 -0.86
N GLU A 136 16.21 26.30 0.16
CA GLU A 136 16.63 24.92 0.40
C GLU A 136 16.52 24.59 1.89
N ARG A 137 15.98 23.41 2.19
CA ARG A 137 15.81 22.92 3.55
C ARG A 137 16.05 21.42 3.60
N TRP A 138 16.98 20.98 4.43
CA TRP A 138 16.99 19.58 4.88
C TRP A 138 15.74 19.26 5.70
N ILE A 139 15.09 18.16 5.36
CA ILE A 139 13.89 17.64 6.02
C ILE A 139 14.11 16.15 6.30
N ALA A 140 13.69 15.69 7.48
CA ALA A 140 13.61 14.27 7.78
C ALA A 140 12.21 13.80 7.43
N PHE A 141 12.07 13.19 6.26
CA PHE A 141 10.84 12.50 5.92
C PHE A 141 10.79 11.14 6.60
N LEU A 142 9.58 10.71 6.96
CA LEU A 142 9.35 9.42 7.59
C LEU A 142 8.64 8.50 6.59
N PRO A 143 9.09 7.26 6.38
CA PRO A 143 8.40 6.31 5.49
C PRO A 143 6.95 6.09 5.92
N GLU A 144 6.68 6.12 7.23
CA GLU A 144 5.34 5.99 7.81
C GLU A 144 4.35 7.09 7.39
N LYS A 145 4.87 8.23 6.93
CA LYS A 145 4.10 9.40 6.46
C LYS A 145 4.02 9.48 4.92
N TRP A 146 4.49 8.43 4.23
CA TRP A 146 4.39 8.33 2.79
C TRP A 146 2.93 8.31 2.34
N ASN A 147 2.60 9.15 1.35
CA ASN A 147 1.27 9.24 0.74
C ASN A 147 0.10 9.42 1.73
N LYS A 148 0.36 10.08 2.86
CA LYS A 148 -0.66 10.37 3.90
C LYS A 148 -0.92 11.88 4.02
N PRO A 149 -2.18 12.31 4.23
CA PRO A 149 -2.54 13.71 4.42
C PRO A 149 -2.28 14.17 5.87
N VAL A 150 -1.03 14.05 6.33
CA VAL A 150 -0.60 14.44 7.68
C VAL A 150 0.51 15.50 7.60
N SER A 151 0.81 16.16 8.72
CA SER A 151 1.92 17.12 8.78
C SER A 151 3.26 16.45 8.47
N TYR A 152 4.01 17.03 7.52
CA TYR A 152 5.20 16.45 6.89
C TYR A 152 4.94 15.10 6.19
N GLY A 153 3.69 14.87 5.79
CA GLY A 153 3.34 13.86 4.79
C GLY A 153 4.03 14.17 3.48
N TRP A 154 4.40 13.16 2.72
CA TRP A 154 5.16 13.37 1.49
C TRP A 154 4.87 12.27 0.49
N ARG A 155 4.97 12.61 -0.79
CA ARG A 155 4.82 11.67 -1.90
C ARG A 155 5.56 12.18 -3.15
N LEU A 156 5.69 11.34 -4.16
CA LEU A 156 6.23 11.80 -5.45
C LEU A 156 5.25 12.80 -6.08
N ASP A 157 5.80 13.85 -6.69
CA ASP A 157 5.00 14.77 -7.47
C ASP A 157 4.34 14.05 -8.67
N PRO A 158 3.11 14.41 -9.07
CA PRO A 158 2.45 13.81 -10.23
C PRO A 158 3.30 13.81 -11.52
N ARG A 159 4.26 14.73 -11.67
CA ARG A 159 5.26 14.76 -12.76
C ARG A 159 6.14 13.51 -12.80
N GLU A 160 6.43 12.92 -11.64
CA GLU A 160 7.32 11.77 -11.49
C GLU A 160 6.60 10.42 -11.66
N LEU A 161 5.26 10.41 -11.64
CA LEU A 161 4.46 9.18 -11.70
C LEU A 161 4.30 8.62 -13.12
N GLY A 162 4.83 9.30 -14.14
CA GLY A 162 4.68 8.95 -15.56
C GLY A 162 3.21 8.85 -16.01
N ALA A 163 2.92 8.57 -17.28
CA ALA A 163 1.55 8.21 -17.71
C ALA A 163 1.19 6.76 -17.30
N THR A 164 1.57 6.36 -16.08
CA THR A 164 1.70 4.95 -15.71
C THR A 164 0.41 4.40 -15.12
N GLY A 165 -0.31 3.65 -15.95
CA GLY A 165 -1.16 2.53 -15.55
C GLY A 165 -2.52 2.87 -14.92
N PRO A 166 -3.49 1.93 -14.98
CA PRO A 166 -4.80 2.13 -14.41
C PRO A 166 -4.70 2.39 -12.90
N PRO A 167 -5.58 3.26 -12.37
CA PRO A 167 -5.64 3.60 -10.95
C PRO A 167 -5.76 2.32 -10.10
N ARG A 168 -4.92 2.17 -9.07
CA ARG A 168 -5.00 1.02 -8.15
C ARG A 168 -6.16 1.19 -7.18
N THR A 169 -6.80 0.10 -6.80
CA THR A 169 -7.91 0.11 -5.86
C THR A 169 -7.40 0.43 -4.44
N PRO A 170 -7.95 1.42 -3.71
CA PRO A 170 -7.60 1.66 -2.31
C PRO A 170 -8.10 0.49 -1.44
N LEU A 171 -7.23 0.00 -0.55
CA LEU A 171 -7.62 -0.94 0.52
C LEU A 171 -8.22 -0.14 1.67
N ILE A 172 -9.43 -0.52 2.08
CA ILE A 172 -10.00 -0.13 3.36
C ILE A 172 -9.12 -0.80 4.41
N GLU A 173 -8.47 -0.02 5.28
CA GLU A 173 -7.82 -0.57 6.47
C GLU A 173 -8.96 -1.13 7.35
N GLU A 174 -9.09 -2.45 7.40
CA GLU A 174 -9.89 -3.11 8.42
C GLU A 174 -9.10 -2.92 9.73
N GLU A 175 -9.56 -1.99 10.57
CA GLU A 175 -9.14 -1.93 11.97
C GLU A 175 -9.47 -3.28 12.60
N GLU A 176 -8.48 -4.16 12.73
CA GLU A 176 -8.55 -5.30 13.63
C GLU A 176 -8.68 -4.73 15.06
N GLU A 177 -9.92 -4.67 15.55
CA GLU A 177 -10.19 -4.52 16.97
C GLU A 177 -9.48 -5.66 17.71
N GLU A 178 -8.36 -5.33 18.34
CA GLU A 178 -7.60 -6.23 19.19
C GLU A 178 -8.51 -6.63 20.39
N GLU A 179 -9.17 -7.79 20.29
CA GLU A 179 -10.00 -8.34 21.36
C GLU A 179 -9.11 -8.65 22.57
N ALA A 180 -9.10 -7.74 23.54
CA ALA A 180 -8.36 -7.89 24.79
C ALA A 180 -8.73 -9.21 25.49
N PRO A 181 -7.75 -10.00 25.99
CA PRO A 181 -8.04 -11.28 26.62
C PRO A 181 -8.84 -11.08 27.90
N ARG A 182 -10.09 -11.58 27.91
CA ARG A 182 -10.91 -11.68 29.12
C ARG A 182 -10.18 -12.49 30.18
N ALA A 183 -9.72 -11.82 31.23
CA ALA A 183 -9.20 -12.45 32.43
C ALA A 183 -10.28 -13.36 33.03
N ARG A 184 -10.01 -14.67 33.09
CA ARG A 184 -10.82 -15.62 33.85
C ARG A 184 -10.58 -15.35 35.34
N ARG A 185 -11.65 -15.01 36.06
CA ARG A 185 -11.74 -15.16 37.52
C ARG A 185 -12.46 -16.45 37.84
#